data_AF-A0A645F3M1-F1
#
_entry.id   AF-A0A645F3M1-F1
#
_cell.length_a   1.000
_cell.length_b   1.000
_cell.length_c   1.000
_cell.angle_alpha   90.00
_cell.angle_beta   90.00
_cell.angle_gamma   90.00
#
_symmetry.space_group_name_H-M   'P 1'
#
loop_
_entity.id
_entity.type
_entity.pdbx_description
1 polymer ?
#
loop_
_entity_poly.entity_id
_entity_poly.type
_entity_poly.pdbx_seq_one_letter_code
_entity_poly.pdbx_strand_id
1 'polypeptide(L)'
;MVLRAKIDMASSNMHFRDPIIYRVIHIPHHRTGNTWKAYPMYDFAHGQSDYFEGVTHSLCTLEFVVHRPLYDWFIDQLADSDYRPHQYEFNRLSLTYTVMSKRKLLQLVQENLVSGWDDPRMPTLSGMRRRGYTPEAIRSFIDKIGYTKYDGINDVSLLEHAVREDLNATATRVSGVIDPVKLVLTNYPAEKVEDMEAINNPENESQGSRPVKFSR
;
A
#
# COMPACT_ATOMS: atom_id res chain seq x y z
N MET A 1 -28.81 -21.36 -5.46
CA MET A 1 -29.66 -20.51 -6.33
C MET A 1 -28.95 -19.19 -6.58
N VAL A 2 -29.16 -18.56 -7.73
CA VAL A 2 -28.53 -17.28 -8.12
C VAL A 2 -29.56 -16.35 -8.73
N LEU A 3 -29.35 -15.04 -8.58
CA LEU A 3 -30.05 -14.01 -9.34
C LEU A 3 -29.11 -13.49 -10.43
N ARG A 4 -29.63 -13.30 -11.64
CA ARG A 4 -28.87 -12.79 -12.79
C ARG A 4 -29.55 -11.54 -13.33
N ALA A 5 -28.76 -10.57 -13.79
CA ALA A 5 -29.28 -9.51 -14.64
C ALA A 5 -29.67 -10.12 -15.99
N LYS A 6 -30.66 -9.54 -16.67
CA LYS A 6 -31.06 -9.94 -18.02
C LYS A 6 -30.63 -8.84 -18.97
N ILE A 7 -29.57 -9.08 -19.75
CA ILE A 7 -28.93 -8.07 -20.60
C ILE A 7 -28.84 -8.61 -22.03
N ASP A 8 -27.73 -9.27 -22.40
CA ASP A 8 -27.55 -9.83 -23.73
C ASP A 8 -26.57 -11.02 -23.72
N MET A 9 -27.12 -12.23 -23.90
CA MET A 9 -26.35 -13.47 -23.98
C MET A 9 -25.48 -13.58 -25.25
N ALA A 10 -25.77 -12.80 -26.30
CA ALA A 10 -25.00 -12.79 -27.54
C ALA A 10 -23.85 -11.76 -27.52
N SER A 11 -23.74 -10.95 -26.47
CA SER A 11 -22.73 -9.89 -26.38
C SER A 11 -21.31 -10.43 -26.54
N SER A 12 -20.48 -9.67 -27.26
CA SER A 12 -19.03 -9.92 -27.36
C SER A 12 -18.33 -9.67 -26.02
N ASN A 13 -18.88 -8.82 -25.16
CA ASN A 13 -18.42 -8.66 -23.79
C ASN A 13 -19.03 -9.76 -22.90
N MET A 14 -18.19 -10.65 -22.38
CA MET A 14 -18.63 -11.75 -21.51
C MET A 14 -19.38 -11.27 -20.25
N HIS A 15 -19.08 -10.07 -19.75
CA HIS A 15 -19.73 -9.51 -18.56
C HIS A 15 -21.20 -9.15 -18.82
N PHE A 16 -21.63 -8.98 -20.08
CA PHE A 16 -23.01 -8.69 -20.45
C PHE A 16 -23.87 -9.93 -20.61
N ARG A 17 -23.28 -11.13 -20.55
CA ARG A 17 -24.00 -12.39 -20.74
C ARG A 17 -24.73 -12.79 -19.46
N ASP A 18 -25.78 -12.04 -19.16
CA ASP A 18 -26.64 -12.17 -17.99
C ASP A 18 -25.81 -12.38 -16.71
N PRO A 19 -25.03 -11.38 -16.25
CA PRO A 19 -24.12 -11.56 -15.13
C PRO A 19 -24.87 -11.92 -13.85
N ILE A 20 -24.25 -12.76 -13.01
CA ILE A 20 -24.79 -13.09 -11.70
C ILE A 20 -24.68 -11.85 -10.81
N ILE A 21 -25.77 -11.48 -10.14
CA ILE A 21 -25.83 -10.31 -9.26
C ILE A 21 -26.02 -10.69 -7.78
N TYR A 22 -26.61 -11.85 -7.48
CA TYR A 22 -26.65 -12.41 -6.12
C TYR A 22 -26.39 -13.91 -6.12
N ARG A 23 -25.77 -14.39 -5.03
CA ARG A 23 -25.62 -15.82 -4.71
C ARG A 23 -26.16 -16.12 -3.32
N VAL A 24 -26.88 -17.24 -3.19
CA VAL A 24 -27.29 -17.77 -1.88
C VAL A 24 -26.08 -18.42 -1.21
N ILE A 25 -25.72 -17.93 -0.02
CA ILE A 25 -24.62 -18.43 0.81
C ILE A 25 -25.10 -18.45 2.26
N HIS A 26 -24.99 -19.60 2.93
CA HIS A 26 -25.41 -19.79 4.32
C HIS A 26 -24.23 -19.66 5.28
N ILE A 27 -23.55 -18.51 5.25
CA ILE A 27 -22.41 -18.20 6.14
C ILE A 27 -22.70 -16.88 6.85
N PRO A 28 -22.56 -16.80 8.18
CA PRO A 28 -22.74 -15.54 8.91
C PRO A 28 -21.80 -14.45 8.40
N HIS A 29 -22.31 -13.24 8.22
CA HIS A 29 -21.51 -12.08 7.83
C HIS A 29 -20.96 -11.36 9.07
N HIS A 30 -19.70 -10.93 9.03
CA HIS A 30 -19.02 -10.34 10.18
C HIS A 30 -19.70 -9.08 10.76
N ARG A 31 -20.47 -8.32 9.95
CA ARG A 31 -21.23 -7.13 10.41
C ARG A 31 -22.72 -7.38 10.63
N THR A 32 -23.33 -8.22 9.80
CA THR A 32 -24.80 -8.38 9.73
C THR A 32 -25.26 -9.74 10.24
N GLY A 33 -24.35 -10.54 10.79
CA GLY A 33 -24.63 -11.85 11.38
C GLY A 33 -25.38 -12.75 10.41
N ASN A 34 -26.52 -13.27 10.87
CA ASN A 34 -27.36 -14.22 10.14
C ASN A 34 -28.54 -13.56 9.41
N THR A 35 -28.59 -12.23 9.33
CA THR A 35 -29.72 -11.50 8.74
C THR A 35 -29.91 -11.84 7.26
N TRP A 36 -28.80 -11.98 6.52
CA TRP A 36 -28.82 -12.23 5.08
C TRP A 36 -28.40 -13.66 4.76
N LYS A 37 -29.06 -14.27 3.76
CA LYS A 37 -28.73 -15.60 3.22
C LYS A 37 -28.33 -15.56 1.75
N ALA A 38 -28.31 -14.36 1.17
CA ALA A 38 -27.86 -14.10 -0.19
C ALA A 38 -27.00 -12.83 -0.18
N TYR A 39 -25.91 -12.86 -0.94
CA TYR A 39 -24.92 -11.78 -0.99
C TYR A 39 -24.71 -11.32 -2.44
N PRO A 40 -24.52 -10.01 -2.64
CA PRO A 40 -24.33 -9.46 -3.97
C PRO A 40 -22.95 -9.85 -4.52
N MET A 41 -22.85 -9.92 -5.85
CA MET A 41 -21.56 -10.02 -6.55
C MET A 41 -20.90 -8.63 -6.64
N TYR A 42 -19.58 -8.59 -6.78
CA TYR A 42 -18.82 -7.33 -6.87
C TYR A 42 -19.37 -6.38 -7.95
N ASP A 43 -19.61 -6.90 -9.16
CA ASP A 43 -20.11 -6.10 -10.30
C ASP A 43 -21.47 -5.43 -10.03
N PHE A 44 -22.28 -5.98 -9.13
CA PHE A 44 -23.58 -5.42 -8.74
C PHE A 44 -23.53 -4.61 -7.43
N ALA A 45 -22.50 -4.79 -6.60
CA ALA A 45 -22.37 -4.00 -5.37
C ALA A 45 -21.62 -2.70 -5.63
N HIS A 46 -20.60 -2.73 -6.49
CA HIS A 46 -19.64 -1.65 -6.65
C HIS A 46 -20.27 -0.34 -7.16
N GLY A 47 -20.84 -0.34 -8.37
CA GLY A 47 -21.44 0.88 -8.94
C GLY A 47 -22.64 1.39 -8.15
N GLN A 48 -23.40 0.48 -7.54
CA GLN A 48 -24.49 0.79 -6.63
C GLN A 48 -23.98 1.53 -5.38
N SER A 49 -22.93 1.04 -4.74
CA SER A 49 -22.29 1.71 -3.62
C SER A 49 -21.80 3.10 -4.01
N ASP A 50 -21.11 3.22 -5.14
CA ASP A 50 -20.62 4.51 -5.64
C ASP A 50 -21.76 5.51 -5.86
N TYR A 51 -22.88 5.06 -6.45
CA TYR A 51 -24.06 5.89 -6.68
C TYR A 51 -24.70 6.36 -5.37
N PHE A 52 -24.93 5.46 -4.41
CA PHE A 52 -25.56 5.81 -3.14
C PHE A 52 -24.67 6.65 -2.22
N GLU A 53 -23.35 6.57 -2.38
CA GLU A 53 -22.38 7.35 -1.62
C GLU A 53 -22.08 8.73 -2.24
N GLY A 54 -22.60 9.04 -3.43
CA GLY A 54 -22.36 10.33 -4.09
C GLY A 54 -20.97 10.43 -4.73
N VAL A 55 -20.33 9.30 -5.04
CA VAL A 55 -19.02 9.26 -5.71
C VAL A 55 -19.11 9.94 -7.08
N THR A 56 -18.09 10.71 -7.45
CA THR A 56 -18.01 11.34 -8.79
C THR A 56 -17.01 10.60 -9.69
N HIS A 57 -15.85 10.26 -9.13
CA HIS A 57 -14.75 9.59 -9.83
C HIS A 57 -14.41 8.29 -9.11
N SER A 58 -14.92 7.17 -9.63
CA SER A 58 -14.61 5.83 -9.12
C SER A 58 -13.29 5.36 -9.71
N LEU A 59 -12.21 5.43 -8.91
CA LEU A 59 -10.86 5.10 -9.37
C LEU A 59 -10.53 3.64 -9.08
N CYS A 60 -10.30 2.84 -10.11
CA CYS A 60 -9.91 1.43 -9.97
C CYS A 60 -8.73 1.06 -10.87
N THR A 61 -8.29 -0.19 -10.82
CA THR A 61 -7.13 -0.64 -11.62
C THR A 61 -7.54 -1.14 -13.01
N LEU A 62 -6.57 -1.22 -13.94
CA LEU A 62 -6.81 -1.64 -15.33
C LEU A 62 -7.48 -3.01 -15.48
N GLU A 63 -7.38 -3.90 -14.48
CA GLU A 63 -8.08 -5.18 -14.47
C GLU A 63 -9.61 -5.05 -14.62
N PHE A 64 -10.19 -3.89 -14.29
CA PHE A 64 -11.64 -3.64 -14.35
C PHE A 64 -12.11 -2.89 -15.61
N VAL A 65 -11.24 -2.64 -16.58
CA VAL A 65 -11.61 -1.95 -17.83
C VAL A 65 -12.76 -2.69 -18.56
N VAL A 66 -12.69 -4.02 -18.63
CA VAL A 66 -13.73 -4.84 -19.30
C VAL A 66 -15.06 -4.88 -18.54
N HIS A 67 -15.04 -4.54 -17.25
CA HIS A 67 -16.20 -4.47 -16.38
C HIS A 67 -16.93 -3.12 -16.49
N ARG A 68 -16.25 -2.06 -16.95
CA ARG A 68 -16.82 -0.71 -17.02
C ARG A 68 -18.16 -0.62 -17.75
N PRO A 69 -18.36 -1.25 -18.93
CA PRO A 69 -19.66 -1.15 -19.59
C PRO A 69 -20.79 -1.72 -18.73
N LEU A 70 -20.50 -2.73 -17.88
CA LEU A 70 -21.50 -3.34 -17.01
C LEU A 70 -21.76 -2.44 -15.79
N TYR A 71 -20.71 -1.83 -15.23
CA TYR A 71 -20.81 -0.79 -14.22
C TYR A 71 -21.73 0.35 -14.69
N ASP A 72 -21.49 0.86 -15.91
CA ASP A 72 -22.29 1.90 -16.55
C ASP A 72 -23.75 1.45 -16.71
N TRP A 73 -23.98 0.26 -17.28
CA TRP A 73 -25.32 -0.29 -17.47
C TRP A 73 -26.12 -0.35 -16.17
N PHE A 74 -25.48 -0.79 -15.09
CA PHE A 74 -26.08 -0.92 -13.76
C PHE A 74 -26.48 0.43 -13.15
N ILE A 75 -25.66 1.46 -13.33
CA ILE A 75 -25.97 2.82 -12.86
C ILE A 75 -27.12 3.39 -13.67
N ASP A 76 -27.13 3.18 -15.00
CA ASP A 76 -28.19 3.68 -15.87
C ASP A 76 -29.57 3.09 -15.53
N GLN A 77 -29.62 1.92 -14.86
CA GLN A 77 -30.89 1.35 -14.36
C GLN A 77 -31.40 2.04 -13.08
N LEU A 78 -30.54 2.76 -12.36
CA LEU A 78 -30.85 3.37 -11.05
C LEU A 78 -30.89 4.90 -11.11
N ALA A 79 -30.18 5.50 -12.06
CA ALA A 79 -30.07 6.94 -12.20
C ALA A 79 -31.43 7.59 -12.42
N ASP A 80 -31.81 8.48 -11.50
CA ASP A 80 -33.05 9.26 -11.51
C ASP A 80 -32.79 10.76 -11.70
N SER A 81 -31.53 11.16 -11.81
CA SER A 81 -31.06 12.53 -12.00
C SER A 81 -29.84 12.58 -12.91
N ASP A 82 -29.32 13.79 -13.18
CA ASP A 82 -28.10 13.98 -13.96
C ASP A 82 -26.83 13.49 -13.24
N TYR A 83 -26.91 13.21 -11.93
CA TYR A 83 -25.79 12.68 -11.17
C TYR A 83 -25.49 11.23 -11.56
N ARG A 84 -24.23 10.98 -11.93
CA ARG A 84 -23.76 9.67 -12.41
C ARG A 84 -22.28 9.46 -12.07
N PRO A 85 -21.91 8.51 -11.19
CA PRO A 85 -20.51 8.19 -10.94
C PRO A 85 -19.87 7.60 -12.20
N HIS A 86 -18.62 7.98 -12.47
CA HIS A 86 -17.87 7.46 -13.62
C HIS A 86 -16.62 6.70 -13.17
N GLN A 87 -16.40 5.52 -13.75
CA GLN A 87 -15.23 4.70 -13.49
C GLN A 87 -14.05 5.17 -14.34
N TYR A 88 -12.90 5.35 -13.69
CA TYR A 88 -11.62 5.66 -14.31
C TYR A 88 -10.55 4.69 -13.81
N GLU A 89 -9.75 4.17 -14.73
CA GLU A 89 -8.75 3.16 -14.42
C GLU A 89 -7.33 3.70 -14.56
N PHE A 90 -6.48 3.24 -13.66
CA PHE A 90 -5.05 3.49 -13.66
C PHE A 90 -4.26 2.19 -13.49
N ASN A 91 -2.98 2.21 -13.87
CA ASN A 91 -2.10 1.06 -13.79
C ASN A 91 -1.89 0.65 -12.32
N ARG A 92 -1.85 -0.66 -12.09
CA ARG A 92 -1.52 -1.18 -10.76
C ARG A 92 -0.03 -0.98 -10.48
N LEU A 93 0.31 -0.66 -9.21
CA LEU A 93 1.70 -0.66 -8.77
C LEU A 93 2.29 -2.07 -8.85
N SER A 94 3.32 -2.22 -9.68
CA SER A 94 4.20 -3.39 -9.74
C SER A 94 5.63 -2.96 -9.43
N LEU A 95 6.29 -3.73 -8.56
CA LEU A 95 7.64 -3.45 -8.07
C LEU A 95 8.58 -4.61 -8.41
N THR A 96 9.80 -4.31 -8.86
CA THR A 96 10.87 -5.32 -8.95
C THR A 96 11.18 -5.87 -7.55
N TYR A 97 11.71 -7.10 -7.50
CA TYR A 97 12.10 -7.79 -6.26
C TYR A 97 11.00 -7.94 -5.19
N THR A 98 9.74 -7.67 -5.53
CA THR A 98 8.65 -7.63 -4.57
C THR A 98 7.50 -8.54 -5.00
N VAL A 99 6.98 -9.32 -4.06
CA VAL A 99 5.82 -10.18 -4.30
C VAL A 99 4.57 -9.55 -3.67
N MET A 100 3.57 -9.22 -4.49
CA MET A 100 2.33 -8.56 -4.04
C MET A 100 1.11 -9.49 -3.97
N SER A 101 1.27 -10.75 -4.33
CA SER A 101 0.16 -11.72 -4.31
C SER A 101 -0.13 -12.20 -2.89
N LYS A 102 -1.37 -12.05 -2.43
CA LYS A 102 -1.84 -12.54 -1.11
C LYS A 102 -1.49 -14.02 -0.88
N ARG A 103 -1.63 -14.87 -1.90
CA ARG A 103 -1.32 -16.30 -1.80
C ARG A 103 0.16 -16.54 -1.47
N LYS A 104 1.07 -15.86 -2.18
CA LYS A 104 2.51 -15.99 -1.97
C LYS A 104 2.94 -15.36 -0.65
N LEU A 105 2.37 -14.21 -0.28
CA LEU A 105 2.64 -13.57 1.02
C LEU A 105 2.17 -14.43 2.19
N LEU A 106 0.99 -15.05 2.08
CA LEU A 106 0.49 -15.99 3.09
C LEU A 106 1.42 -17.21 3.20
N GLN A 107 1.93 -17.72 2.08
CA GLN A 107 2.89 -18.82 2.07
C GLN A 107 4.17 -18.44 2.83
N LEU A 108 4.74 -17.25 2.62
CA LEU A 108 5.92 -16.78 3.36
C LEU A 108 5.70 -16.79 4.89
N VAL A 109 4.51 -16.39 5.32
CA VAL A 109 4.13 -16.37 6.74
C VAL A 109 3.92 -17.79 7.27
N GLN A 110 3.20 -18.65 6.55
CA GLN A 110 2.90 -20.03 6.97
C GLN A 110 4.15 -20.93 7.01
N GLU A 111 5.09 -20.71 6.08
CA GLU A 111 6.36 -21.44 6.03
C GLU A 111 7.43 -20.83 6.97
N ASN A 112 7.07 -19.83 7.78
CA ASN A 112 7.97 -19.15 8.73
C ASN A 112 9.24 -18.57 8.10
N LEU A 113 9.19 -18.18 6.82
CA LEU A 113 10.30 -17.49 6.13
C LEU A 113 10.38 -16.01 6.58
N VAL A 114 9.26 -15.50 7.09
CA VAL A 114 9.14 -14.21 7.77
C VAL A 114 8.51 -14.39 9.15
N SER A 115 8.75 -13.43 10.06
CA SER A 115 8.23 -13.46 11.43
C SER A 115 6.71 -13.18 11.53
N GLY A 116 6.10 -12.64 10.48
CA GLY A 116 4.68 -12.31 10.45
C GLY A 116 4.32 -11.34 9.33
N TRP A 117 3.09 -10.82 9.35
CA TRP A 117 2.61 -9.83 8.37
C TRP A 117 3.22 -8.45 8.53
N ASP A 118 3.81 -8.14 9.69
CA ASP A 118 4.50 -6.90 10.01
C ASP A 118 6.03 -7.05 9.96
N ASP A 119 6.56 -8.18 9.49
CA ASP A 119 8.00 -8.37 9.33
C ASP A 119 8.60 -7.26 8.44
N PRO A 120 9.73 -6.64 8.81
CA PRO A 120 10.34 -5.56 8.01
C PRO A 120 10.68 -5.93 6.56
N ARG A 121 10.77 -7.22 6.23
CA ARG A 121 11.01 -7.71 4.87
C ARG A 121 9.73 -7.83 4.03
N MET A 122 8.55 -7.76 4.67
CA MET A 122 7.26 -7.86 4.00
C MET A 122 6.89 -6.53 3.33
N PRO A 123 6.30 -6.55 2.11
CA PRO A 123 5.88 -5.35 1.40
C PRO A 123 4.54 -4.79 1.90
N THR A 124 4.11 -5.20 3.09
CA THR A 124 2.91 -4.67 3.75
C THR A 124 3.21 -3.29 4.33
N LEU A 125 2.19 -2.42 4.42
CA LEU A 125 2.36 -1.13 5.08
C LEU A 125 2.79 -1.29 6.55
N SER A 126 2.33 -2.34 7.24
CA SER A 126 2.79 -2.68 8.59
C SER A 126 4.27 -3.06 8.63
N GLY A 127 4.74 -3.88 7.68
CA GLY A 127 6.14 -4.26 7.54
C GLY A 127 7.03 -3.06 7.23
N MET A 128 6.64 -2.24 6.26
CA MET A 128 7.34 -1.00 5.91
C MET A 128 7.42 -0.02 7.09
N ARG A 129 6.31 0.16 7.82
CA ARG A 129 6.29 0.99 9.03
C ARG A 129 7.25 0.45 10.10
N ARG A 130 7.27 -0.87 10.34
CA ARG A 130 8.19 -1.50 11.30
C ARG A 130 9.65 -1.42 10.84
N ARG A 131 9.90 -1.46 9.53
CA ARG A 131 11.23 -1.26 8.94
C ARG A 131 11.77 0.16 9.17
N GLY A 132 10.91 1.12 9.44
CA GLY A 132 11.27 2.53 9.65
C GLY A 132 11.04 3.42 8.43
N TYR A 133 10.24 2.97 7.45
CA TYR A 133 9.84 3.85 6.34
C TYR A 133 8.87 4.89 6.85
N THR A 134 9.09 6.15 6.45
CA THR A 134 8.18 7.25 6.78
C THR A 134 6.99 7.27 5.82
N PRO A 135 5.81 7.72 6.29
CA PRO A 135 4.68 7.98 5.40
C PRO A 135 5.02 8.97 4.27
N GLU A 136 5.87 9.95 4.56
CA GLU A 136 6.34 10.99 3.64
C GLU A 136 7.15 10.39 2.48
N ALA A 137 8.09 9.49 2.77
CA ALA A 137 8.87 8.80 1.75
C ALA A 137 8.00 7.94 0.82
N ILE A 138 7.00 7.24 1.37
CA ILE A 138 6.08 6.42 0.56
C ILE A 138 5.25 7.33 -0.35
N ARG A 139 4.71 8.45 0.14
CA ARG A 139 3.96 9.40 -0.69
C ARG A 139 4.83 10.01 -1.78
N SER A 140 6.05 10.44 -1.44
CA SER A 140 7.03 10.96 -2.41
C SER A 140 7.35 9.93 -3.50
N PHE A 141 7.50 8.66 -3.14
CA PHE A 141 7.67 7.57 -4.11
C PHE A 141 6.47 7.46 -5.06
N ILE A 142 5.24 7.49 -4.53
CA ILE A 142 4.01 7.43 -5.35
C ILE A 142 3.90 8.64 -6.29
N ASP A 143 4.24 9.85 -5.81
CA ASP A 143 4.22 11.06 -6.63
C ASP A 143 5.26 11.01 -7.76
N LYS A 144 6.44 10.42 -7.51
CA LYS A 144 7.51 10.25 -8.50
C LYS A 144 7.16 9.27 -9.63
N ILE A 145 6.50 8.16 -9.32
CA ILE A 145 6.10 7.19 -10.35
C ILE A 145 4.90 7.68 -11.16
N GLY A 146 4.06 8.54 -10.56
CA GLY A 146 2.85 9.07 -11.18
C GLY A 146 1.77 8.03 -11.43
N TYR A 147 0.70 8.47 -12.09
CA TYR A 147 -0.45 7.65 -12.44
C TYR A 147 -0.58 7.58 -13.96
N THR A 148 -0.59 6.37 -14.53
CA THR A 148 -0.70 6.18 -15.98
C THR A 148 -1.72 5.10 -16.33
N LYS A 149 -2.02 4.95 -17.62
CA LYS A 149 -2.80 3.81 -18.14
C LYS A 149 -1.91 2.73 -18.76
N TYR A 150 -0.60 2.84 -18.58
CA TYR A 150 0.37 1.90 -19.13
C TYR A 150 0.90 1.01 -18.01
N ASP A 151 0.89 -0.30 -18.24
CA ASP A 151 1.51 -1.23 -17.31
C ASP A 151 3.03 -1.02 -17.31
N GLY A 152 3.59 -0.94 -16.12
CA GLY A 152 5.01 -0.72 -15.90
C GLY A 152 5.46 -1.39 -14.61
N ILE A 153 6.71 -1.83 -14.60
CA ILE A 153 7.36 -2.37 -13.41
C ILE A 153 8.32 -1.30 -12.92
N ASN A 154 8.08 -0.78 -11.72
CA ASN A 154 8.95 0.20 -11.08
C ASN A 154 10.06 -0.52 -10.32
N ASP A 155 11.28 0.02 -10.37
CA ASP A 155 12.38 -0.56 -9.62
C ASP A 155 12.25 -0.25 -8.12
N VAL A 156 12.46 -1.26 -7.26
CA VAL A 156 12.46 -1.07 -5.81
C VAL A 156 13.49 -0.04 -5.34
N SER A 157 14.56 0.15 -6.10
CA SER A 157 15.59 1.16 -5.82
C SER A 157 15.04 2.58 -5.79
N LEU A 158 13.96 2.88 -6.54
CA LEU A 158 13.31 4.19 -6.52
C LEU A 158 12.59 4.43 -5.19
N LEU A 159 11.96 3.40 -4.62
CA LEU A 159 11.36 3.46 -3.30
C LEU A 159 12.44 3.64 -2.22
N GLU A 160 13.52 2.88 -2.29
CA GLU A 160 14.63 3.04 -1.35
C GLU A 160 15.31 4.40 -1.46
N HIS A 161 15.40 4.96 -2.66
CA HIS A 161 15.91 6.31 -2.87
C HIS A 161 15.00 7.36 -2.22
N ALA A 162 13.68 7.27 -2.38
CA ALA A 162 12.73 8.18 -1.71
C ALA A 162 12.85 8.12 -0.18
N VAL A 163 13.05 6.93 0.39
CA VAL A 163 13.29 6.75 1.82
C VAL A 163 14.63 7.35 2.25
N ARG A 164 15.69 7.16 1.47
CA ARG A 164 17.01 7.75 1.76
C ARG A 164 16.96 9.28 1.74
N GLU A 165 16.27 9.89 0.77
CA GLU A 165 16.13 11.35 0.71
C GLU A 165 15.38 11.91 1.91
N ASP A 166 14.25 11.30 2.27
CA ASP A 166 13.44 11.74 3.41
C ASP A 166 14.21 11.62 4.74
N LEU A 167 14.87 10.48 4.97
CA LEU A 167 15.64 10.25 6.20
C LEU A 167 16.92 11.10 6.24
N ASN A 168 17.52 11.43 5.09
CA ASN A 168 18.65 12.33 5.04
C ASN A 168 18.25 13.75 5.50
N ALA A 169 17.08 14.24 5.12
CA ALA A 169 16.62 15.55 5.60
C ALA A 169 16.22 15.54 7.09
N THR A 170 15.63 14.44 7.57
CA THR A 170 14.91 14.44 8.86
C THR A 170 15.66 13.76 10.00
N ALA A 171 16.45 12.72 9.74
CA ALA A 171 16.99 11.85 10.79
C ALA A 171 18.22 12.45 11.50
N THR A 172 18.28 12.26 12.82
CA THR A 172 19.46 12.62 13.62
C THR A 172 20.61 11.62 13.39
N ARG A 173 21.79 12.13 13.05
CA ARG A 173 23.01 11.36 12.84
C ARG A 173 23.60 10.96 14.18
N VAL A 174 23.64 9.66 14.44
CA VAL A 174 24.28 9.08 15.63
C VAL A 174 25.40 8.13 15.23
N SER A 175 26.34 7.92 16.14
CA SER A 175 27.42 6.96 15.96
C SER A 175 27.08 5.68 16.73
N GLY A 176 27.07 4.55 16.02
CA GLY A 176 26.93 3.22 16.62
C GLY A 176 27.94 2.29 15.97
N VAL A 177 28.58 1.43 16.77
CA VAL A 177 29.52 0.43 16.28
C VAL A 177 28.78 -0.92 16.22
N ILE A 178 28.58 -1.45 15.02
CA ILE A 178 27.83 -2.70 14.81
C ILE A 178 28.67 -3.91 15.19
N ASP A 179 29.95 -3.91 14.81
CA ASP A 179 30.92 -4.96 15.14
C ASP A 179 32.10 -4.36 15.94
N PRO A 180 32.01 -4.33 17.28
CA PRO A 180 32.93 -3.56 18.11
C PRO A 180 34.29 -4.24 18.28
N VAL A 181 35.33 -3.56 17.79
CA VAL A 181 36.72 -3.86 18.14
C VAL A 181 37.19 -2.88 19.20
N LYS A 182 37.65 -3.40 20.35
CA LYS A 182 38.14 -2.56 21.44
C LYS A 182 39.45 -1.88 21.03
N LEU A 183 39.41 -0.57 20.87
CA LEU A 183 40.59 0.28 20.72
C LEU A 183 41.01 0.78 22.11
N VAL A 184 42.31 0.76 22.41
CA VAL A 184 42.87 1.35 23.63
C VAL A 184 43.91 2.39 23.23
N LEU A 185 43.70 3.63 23.62
CA LEU A 185 44.67 4.70 23.37
C LEU A 185 45.76 4.65 24.44
N THR A 186 47.00 4.34 24.06
CA THR A 186 48.11 4.18 25.03
C THR A 186 48.62 5.52 25.56
N ASN A 187 48.42 6.60 24.81
CA ASN A 187 48.84 7.95 25.13
C ASN A 187 47.72 8.82 25.72
N TYR A 188 46.54 8.26 26.00
CA TYR A 188 45.41 9.00 26.59
C TYR A 188 45.24 8.65 28.09
N PRO A 189 45.04 9.63 28.99
CA PRO A 189 44.92 9.36 30.43
C PRO A 189 43.71 8.49 30.78
N ALA A 190 43.87 7.55 31.73
CA ALA A 190 42.86 6.54 32.04
C ALA A 190 41.56 7.08 32.66
N GLU A 191 41.63 8.16 33.45
CA GLU A 191 40.47 8.75 34.12
C GLU A 191 39.92 9.99 33.41
N LYS A 192 40.48 10.35 32.25
CA LYS A 192 40.02 11.51 31.48
C LYS A 192 38.85 11.12 30.59
N VAL A 193 37.76 11.88 30.70
CA VAL A 193 36.62 11.83 29.78
C VAL A 193 36.36 13.25 29.30
N GLU A 194 36.29 13.43 27.99
CA GLU A 194 35.99 14.72 27.35
C GLU A 194 34.62 14.66 26.70
N ASP A 195 33.81 15.70 26.91
CA ASP A 195 32.58 15.89 26.15
C ASP A 195 32.94 16.63 24.85
N MET A 196 32.80 15.93 23.71
CA MET A 196 32.97 16.47 22.38
C MET A 196 31.61 16.86 21.80
N GLU A 197 31.53 18.00 21.13
CA GLU A 197 30.28 18.42 20.48
C GLU A 197 30.14 17.77 19.10
N ALA A 198 29.02 17.08 18.86
CA ALA A 198 28.69 16.48 17.58
C ALA A 198 27.39 17.07 17.03
N ILE A 199 27.39 17.45 15.75
CA ILE A 199 26.21 17.99 15.06
C ILE A 199 25.15 16.88 14.89
N ASN A 200 23.89 17.19 15.20
CA ASN A 200 22.80 16.22 15.10
C ASN A 200 22.36 15.98 13.66
N ASN A 201 22.28 17.03 12.83
CA ASN A 201 21.93 16.88 11.42
C ASN A 201 22.63 17.97 10.59
N PRO A 202 23.51 17.60 9.65
CA PRO A 202 24.22 18.58 8.83
C PRO A 202 23.31 19.34 7.86
N GLU A 203 22.12 18.81 7.52
CA GLU A 203 21.15 19.47 6.64
C GLU A 203 20.13 20.34 7.39
N ASN A 204 20.14 20.29 8.73
CA ASN A 204 19.19 21.03 9.55
C ASN A 204 19.82 21.56 10.83
N GLU A 205 20.33 22.80 10.75
CA GLU A 205 20.95 23.51 11.87
C GLU A 205 20.03 23.65 13.09
N SER A 206 18.70 23.69 12.89
CA SER A 206 17.74 23.79 14.00
C SER A 206 17.70 22.56 14.91
N GLN A 207 18.24 21.42 14.47
CA GLN A 207 18.38 20.21 15.30
C GLN A 207 19.57 20.28 16.27
N GLY A 208 20.40 21.31 16.17
CA GLY A 208 21.49 21.59 17.11
C GLY A 208 22.58 20.51 17.16
N SER A 209 23.21 20.40 18.32
CA SER A 209 24.30 19.48 18.61
C SER A 209 24.03 18.65 19.86
N ARG A 210 24.87 17.65 20.10
CA ARG A 210 24.86 16.84 21.32
C ARG A 210 26.29 16.58 21.82
N PRO A 211 26.49 16.42 23.14
CA PRO A 211 27.77 15.96 23.67
C PRO A 211 27.98 14.46 23.37
N VAL A 212 29.21 14.09 23.03
CA VAL A 212 29.69 12.71 22.82
C VAL A 212 30.94 12.53 23.67
N LYS A 213 30.95 11.48 24.49
CA LYS A 213 32.07 11.22 25.39
C LYS A 213 33.23 10.56 24.66
N PHE A 214 34.42 11.14 24.80
CA PHE A 214 35.67 10.57 24.35
C PHE A 214 36.51 10.11 25.55
N SER A 215 37.03 8.89 25.50
CA SER A 215 37.83 8.27 26.56
C SER A 215 38.87 7.33 25.99
N ARG A 216 39.75 6.84 26.87
CA ARG A 216 40.80 5.87 26.57
C ARG A 216 40.28 4.52 26.05
#